data_AF-A0A255XW24-F1
#
_entry.id   AF-A0A255XW24-F1
#
_cell.length_a   1.000
_cell.length_b   1.000
_cell.length_c   1.000
_cell.angle_alpha   90.00
_cell.angle_beta   90.00
_cell.angle_gamma   90.00
#
_symmetry.space_group_name_H-M   'P 1'
#
loop_
_entity.id
_entity.type
_entity.pdbx_description
1 polymer ?
#
loop_
_entity_poly.entity_id
_entity_poly.type
_entity_poly.pdbx_seq_one_letter_code
_entity_poly.pdbx_strand_id
1 'polypeptide(L)'
;MANTPVQQRQTRWSFGRHIARALSGIALAGVVAGAAQAAPDRTASLIMDYSTGATLYSQNADEPRHPASLTKMMTLYMTFEALQQGRLSMDQKLLVSQFASEQDPTKLGLRPGATIPVRDAVLGLVTKSANDAAVTLAENLAGSEPAFARQMTQRARRLGMNATLFINASGLPNDAQITTARDMAVLGRALIRDFPDFYQLFSTRAFTYQGRVHPNHNRLMNVYDGMDGIKTGFIRASGFNLVASAKRDGRRLVGAVFGGTSPGQRDQLMAKLLDAGFAGTLTAAAPDYAPKRTQVAIAEDTKPAITPVSTRVPARPVGGATITPVSATLGRAAAPVIAAPPPAATAKPVAAKPAPLPAPTKARGTWAVQVGAFSTNANAHKAAETAAASARHALSGGSVSVAEGKDGKGAKVFRARIAGLTEKEARDACQALTRQKSACVAVPAS
;
A
#
# COMPACT_ATOMS: atom_id res chain seq x y z
N MET A 1 73.11 -74.92 -40.60
CA MET A 1 74.44 -74.84 -39.99
C MET A 1 74.35 -73.76 -38.92
N ALA A 2 73.96 -74.18 -37.72
CA ALA A 2 74.82 -74.39 -36.55
C ALA A 2 74.90 -73.07 -35.74
N ASN A 3 74.16 -72.94 -34.62
CA ASN A 3 74.57 -73.34 -33.25
C ASN A 3 75.91 -72.67 -32.88
N THR A 4 76.09 -71.96 -31.77
CA THR A 4 75.68 -72.25 -30.37
C THR A 4 76.06 -71.02 -29.47
N PRO A 5 76.02 -71.05 -28.11
CA PRO A 5 75.35 -70.05 -27.27
C PRO A 5 76.32 -69.30 -26.30
N VAL A 6 75.81 -68.66 -25.23
CA VAL A 6 76.23 -68.83 -23.81
C VAL A 6 75.86 -67.63 -22.91
N GLN A 7 75.24 -68.00 -21.77
CA GLN A 7 75.20 -67.48 -20.40
C GLN A 7 75.41 -65.99 -20.01
N GLN A 8 74.43 -65.56 -19.19
CA GLN A 8 74.48 -64.92 -17.85
C GLN A 8 75.47 -63.79 -17.52
N ARG A 9 74.91 -62.72 -16.95
CA ARG A 9 75.46 -61.83 -15.89
C ARG A 9 74.30 -60.95 -15.39
N GLN A 10 73.87 -60.97 -14.12
CA GLN A 10 74.41 -60.26 -12.95
C GLN A 10 75.04 -58.90 -13.34
N THR A 11 74.75 -57.72 -12.80
CA THR A 11 74.30 -57.30 -11.47
C THR A 11 74.19 -55.77 -11.50
N ARG A 12 73.10 -55.23 -10.95
CA ARG A 12 73.03 -54.10 -9.99
C ARG A 12 73.77 -52.76 -10.25
N TRP A 13 72.94 -51.71 -10.11
CA TRP A 13 73.10 -50.47 -9.32
C TRP A 13 73.35 -49.13 -10.05
N SER A 14 72.27 -48.35 -10.03
CA SER A 14 72.11 -46.90 -9.88
C SER A 14 73.00 -45.95 -10.68
N PHE A 15 72.37 -45.06 -11.45
CA PHE A 15 72.52 -43.61 -11.31
C PHE A 15 71.49 -42.90 -12.22
N GLY A 16 71.08 -41.68 -11.83
CA GLY A 16 70.56 -40.68 -12.78
C GLY A 16 69.05 -40.49 -12.85
N ARG A 17 68.54 -39.61 -11.98
CA ARG A 17 67.30 -38.85 -12.21
C ARG A 17 67.45 -37.99 -13.47
N HIS A 18 66.31 -37.69 -14.11
CA HIS A 18 66.02 -36.69 -15.16
C HIS A 18 65.60 -37.27 -16.52
N ILE A 19 64.35 -37.76 -16.58
CA ILE A 19 63.51 -37.60 -17.77
C ILE A 19 62.20 -37.00 -17.28
N ALA A 20 62.01 -35.72 -17.60
CA ALA A 20 60.77 -34.98 -17.35
C ALA A 20 59.64 -35.65 -18.13
N ARG A 21 58.74 -36.33 -17.41
CA ARG A 21 57.48 -36.82 -17.95
C ARG A 21 56.56 -35.63 -18.15
N ALA A 22 56.41 -35.23 -19.42
CA ALA A 22 55.15 -34.69 -19.89
C ALA A 22 54.09 -35.79 -19.77
N LEU A 23 52.98 -35.50 -19.08
CA LEU A 23 51.60 -35.87 -19.43
C LEU A 23 50.67 -35.84 -18.20
N SER A 24 49.48 -35.29 -18.45
CA SER A 24 48.25 -35.40 -17.66
C SER A 24 48.08 -34.51 -16.43
N GLY A 25 47.96 -33.21 -16.69
CA GLY A 25 47.17 -32.29 -15.87
C GLY A 25 45.94 -31.83 -16.65
N ILE A 26 44.89 -32.66 -16.73
CA ILE A 26 43.56 -32.18 -17.13
C ILE A 26 43.04 -31.37 -15.94
N ALA A 27 43.19 -30.05 -16.03
CA ALA A 27 42.53 -29.13 -15.12
C ALA A 27 41.02 -29.27 -15.33
N LEU A 28 40.34 -29.95 -14.40
CA LEU A 28 38.90 -29.95 -14.29
C LEU A 28 38.47 -28.53 -13.89
N ALA A 29 38.32 -27.66 -14.89
CA ALA A 29 37.69 -26.36 -14.71
C ALA A 29 36.21 -26.62 -14.37
N GLY A 30 35.92 -26.71 -13.06
CA GLY A 30 34.56 -26.77 -12.56
C GLY A 30 33.81 -25.53 -13.04
N VAL A 31 32.96 -25.70 -14.04
CA VAL A 31 31.93 -24.73 -14.39
C VAL A 31 30.95 -24.72 -13.23
N VAL A 32 31.19 -23.85 -12.25
CA VAL A 32 30.16 -23.46 -11.31
C VAL A 32 29.17 -22.63 -12.11
N ALA A 33 28.20 -23.31 -12.73
CA ALA A 33 27.01 -22.67 -13.25
C ALA A 33 26.29 -22.05 -12.05
N GLY A 34 26.57 -20.77 -11.79
CA GLY A 34 25.78 -19.98 -10.86
C GLY A 34 24.35 -20.02 -11.35
N ALA A 35 23.49 -20.76 -10.63
CA ALA A 35 22.07 -20.74 -10.89
C ALA A 35 21.64 -19.27 -10.81
N ALA A 36 21.32 -18.67 -11.95
CA ALA A 36 20.69 -17.36 -11.96
C ALA A 36 19.42 -17.50 -11.10
N GLN A 37 19.40 -16.89 -9.92
CA GLN A 37 18.17 -16.81 -9.14
C GLN A 37 17.15 -16.12 -10.05
N ALA A 38 16.15 -16.89 -10.51
CA ALA A 38 15.02 -16.33 -11.22
C ALA A 38 14.46 -15.20 -10.36
N ALA A 39 14.19 -14.06 -10.98
CA ALA A 39 13.56 -12.95 -10.27
C ALA A 39 12.29 -13.48 -9.57
N PRO A 40 12.05 -13.10 -8.30
CA PRO A 40 10.93 -13.63 -7.54
C PRO A 40 9.63 -13.45 -8.32
N ASP A 41 8.86 -14.52 -8.44
CA ASP A 41 7.59 -14.52 -9.16
C ASP A 41 6.64 -13.50 -8.54
N ARG A 42 6.31 -12.47 -9.32
CA ARG A 42 5.40 -11.39 -8.90
C ARG A 42 3.94 -11.86 -8.81
N THR A 43 3.62 -13.02 -9.37
CA THR A 43 2.26 -13.55 -9.38
C THR A 43 1.99 -14.31 -8.09
N ALA A 44 0.75 -14.18 -7.61
CA ALA A 44 0.22 -14.97 -6.51
C ALA A 44 -1.27 -15.12 -6.74
N SER A 45 -1.82 -16.26 -6.37
CA SER A 45 -3.25 -16.48 -6.47
C SER A 45 -3.76 -17.49 -5.45
N LEU A 46 -5.02 -17.34 -5.07
CA LEU A 46 -5.71 -18.24 -4.17
C LEU A 46 -7.20 -18.30 -4.53
N ILE A 47 -7.78 -19.49 -4.53
CA ILE A 47 -9.23 -19.71 -4.59
C ILE A 47 -9.67 -20.38 -3.30
N MET A 48 -10.72 -19.85 -2.69
CA MET A 48 -11.30 -20.28 -1.42
C MET A 48 -12.78 -20.61 -1.60
N ASP A 49 -13.23 -21.70 -1.00
CA ASP A 49 -14.67 -21.93 -0.81
C ASP A 49 -15.20 -20.99 0.29
N TYR A 50 -16.23 -20.21 -0.02
CA TYR A 50 -16.78 -19.23 0.91
C TYR A 50 -17.34 -19.88 2.19
N SER A 51 -18.05 -21.00 2.04
CA SER A 51 -18.80 -21.60 3.14
C SER A 51 -17.87 -22.20 4.19
N THR A 52 -16.94 -23.04 3.73
CA THR A 52 -16.00 -23.77 4.61
C THR A 52 -14.76 -22.95 4.94
N GLY A 53 -14.40 -21.98 4.09
CA GLY A 53 -13.10 -21.30 4.16
C GLY A 53 -11.93 -22.16 3.66
N ALA A 54 -12.21 -23.34 3.08
CA ALA A 54 -11.17 -24.23 2.56
C ALA A 54 -10.46 -23.58 1.36
N THR A 55 -9.12 -23.66 1.36
CA THR A 55 -8.32 -23.27 0.19
C THR A 55 -8.43 -24.38 -0.86
N LEU A 56 -8.98 -24.05 -2.02
CA LEU A 56 -9.14 -24.98 -3.14
C LEU A 56 -7.93 -24.96 -4.08
N TYR A 57 -7.26 -23.82 -4.16
CA TYR A 57 -6.06 -23.61 -4.95
C TYR A 57 -5.22 -22.50 -4.35
N SER A 58 -3.90 -22.64 -4.42
CA SER A 58 -2.97 -21.59 -4.04
C SER A 58 -1.67 -21.67 -4.85
N GLN A 59 -1.17 -20.51 -5.26
CA GLN A 59 0.16 -20.32 -5.84
C GLN A 59 0.78 -19.07 -5.20
N ASN A 60 1.95 -19.22 -4.56
CA ASN A 60 2.65 -18.14 -3.86
C ASN A 60 1.72 -17.34 -2.93
N ALA A 61 0.70 -17.99 -2.36
CA ALA A 61 -0.44 -17.28 -1.77
C ALA A 61 -0.09 -16.56 -0.47
N ASP A 62 0.99 -16.99 0.19
CA ASP A 62 1.52 -16.48 1.45
C ASP A 62 2.74 -15.56 1.25
N GLU A 63 3.17 -15.36 0.01
CA GLU A 63 4.30 -14.49 -0.31
C GLU A 63 3.91 -13.01 -0.17
N PRO A 64 4.80 -12.13 0.33
CA PRO A 64 4.51 -10.70 0.47
C PRO A 64 4.17 -10.02 -0.86
N ARG A 65 3.11 -9.23 -0.88
CA ARG A 65 2.64 -8.44 -2.03
C ARG A 65 2.23 -7.05 -1.61
N HIS A 66 2.41 -6.06 -2.49
CA HIS A 66 1.77 -4.76 -2.28
C HIS A 66 0.29 -4.85 -2.66
N PRO A 67 -0.63 -4.43 -1.77
CA PRO A 67 -2.08 -4.57 -1.99
C PRO A 67 -2.61 -3.66 -3.09
N ALA A 68 -1.95 -2.53 -3.36
CA ALA A 68 -2.53 -1.45 -4.14
C ALA A 68 -3.94 -1.10 -3.63
N SER A 69 -4.87 -0.70 -4.51
CA SER A 69 -6.26 -0.38 -4.11
C SER A 69 -7.07 -1.53 -3.51
N LEU A 70 -6.55 -2.76 -3.42
CA LEU A 70 -7.20 -3.80 -2.60
C LEU A 70 -7.27 -3.40 -1.12
N THR A 71 -6.35 -2.54 -0.66
CA THR A 71 -6.39 -1.91 0.68
C THR A 71 -7.74 -1.30 1.02
N LYS A 72 -8.44 -0.73 0.03
CA LYS A 72 -9.77 -0.11 0.24
C LYS A 72 -10.84 -1.10 0.68
N MET A 73 -10.64 -2.41 0.49
CA MET A 73 -11.51 -3.42 1.08
C MET A 73 -11.51 -3.34 2.61
N MET A 74 -10.35 -3.10 3.24
CA MET A 74 -10.27 -2.96 4.70
C MET A 74 -10.86 -1.62 5.15
N THR A 75 -10.65 -0.55 4.39
CA THR A 75 -11.30 0.75 4.63
C THR A 75 -12.82 0.63 4.60
N LEU A 76 -13.37 -0.08 3.60
CA LEU A 76 -14.79 -0.37 3.52
C LEU A 76 -15.26 -1.30 4.63
N TYR A 77 -14.50 -2.35 4.97
CA TYR A 77 -14.81 -3.26 6.07
C TYR A 77 -15.01 -2.48 7.38
N MET A 78 -14.08 -1.60 7.74
CA MET A 78 -14.18 -0.78 8.95
C MET A 78 -15.26 0.30 8.87
N THR A 79 -15.56 0.80 7.66
CA THR A 79 -16.69 1.72 7.44
C THR A 79 -18.02 1.00 7.65
N PHE A 80 -18.18 -0.20 7.10
CA PHE A 80 -19.38 -1.03 7.26
C PHE A 80 -19.59 -1.45 8.71
N GLU A 81 -18.51 -1.76 9.43
CA GLU A 81 -18.58 -1.97 10.87
C GLU A 81 -19.13 -0.74 11.60
N ALA A 82 -18.63 0.46 11.28
CA ALA A 82 -19.10 1.69 11.91
C ALA A 82 -20.58 1.98 11.59
N LEU A 83 -21.02 1.68 10.37
CA LEU A 83 -22.43 1.77 9.95
C LEU A 83 -23.30 0.77 10.71
N GLN A 84 -22.90 -0.49 10.79
CA GLN A 84 -23.64 -1.54 11.50
C GLN A 84 -23.75 -1.25 13.00
N GLN A 85 -22.73 -0.63 13.59
CA GLN A 85 -22.70 -0.23 15.00
C GLN A 85 -23.41 1.10 15.27
N GLY A 86 -23.96 1.77 14.25
CA GLY A 86 -24.60 3.09 14.39
C GLY A 86 -23.65 4.25 14.73
N ARG A 87 -22.32 4.03 14.67
CA ARG A 87 -21.31 5.09 14.85
C ARG A 87 -21.20 6.00 13.62
N LEU A 88 -21.74 5.55 12.50
CA LEU A 88 -21.78 6.24 11.23
C LEU A 88 -23.18 6.03 10.62
N SER A 89 -23.67 6.98 9.84
CA SER A 89 -24.87 6.79 9.01
C SER A 89 -24.57 7.09 7.54
N MET A 90 -25.34 6.51 6.61
CA MET A 90 -25.14 6.69 5.17
C MET A 90 -25.27 8.15 4.70
N ASP A 91 -26.08 8.95 5.39
CA ASP A 91 -26.32 10.36 5.07
C ASP A 91 -25.42 11.32 5.85
N GLN A 92 -24.66 10.82 6.82
CA GLN A 92 -23.70 11.62 7.55
C GLN A 92 -22.70 12.26 6.58
N LYS A 93 -22.49 13.55 6.74
CA LYS A 93 -21.56 14.35 5.94
C LYS A 93 -20.18 14.33 6.58
N LEU A 94 -19.20 13.84 5.84
CA LEU A 94 -17.80 13.76 6.27
C LEU A 94 -17.04 14.98 5.78
N LEU A 95 -16.23 15.58 6.65
CA LEU A 95 -15.38 16.71 6.28
C LEU A 95 -14.20 16.24 5.42
N VAL A 96 -14.00 16.88 4.28
CA VAL A 96 -12.87 16.61 3.39
C VAL A 96 -11.70 17.48 3.80
N SER A 97 -10.59 16.88 4.21
CA SER A 97 -9.37 17.62 4.52
C SER A 97 -8.61 18.04 3.27
N GLN A 98 -7.67 18.98 3.42
CA GLN A 98 -6.69 19.30 2.38
C GLN A 98 -5.92 18.05 1.96
N PHE A 99 -5.42 17.28 2.92
CA PHE A 99 -4.65 16.07 2.67
C PHE A 99 -5.45 15.03 1.87
N ALA A 100 -6.71 14.79 2.21
CA ALA A 100 -7.57 13.89 1.46
C ALA A 100 -7.74 14.31 -0.01
N SER A 101 -7.92 15.61 -0.29
CA SER A 101 -8.12 16.11 -1.65
C SER A 101 -6.91 15.92 -2.60
N GLU A 102 -5.70 15.80 -2.02
CA GLU A 102 -4.43 15.70 -2.74
C GLU A 102 -4.06 14.28 -3.15
N GLN A 103 -4.88 13.28 -2.80
CA GLN A 103 -4.57 11.86 -3.00
C GLN A 103 -4.79 11.40 -4.45
N ASP A 104 -3.88 11.76 -5.34
CA ASP A 104 -3.86 11.33 -6.75
C ASP A 104 -3.47 9.85 -6.94
N PRO A 105 -3.70 9.22 -8.11
CA PRO A 105 -4.34 9.78 -9.31
C PRO A 105 -5.83 9.46 -9.45
N THR A 106 -6.35 8.48 -8.69
CA THR A 106 -7.75 8.06 -8.82
C THR A 106 -8.58 8.68 -7.71
N LYS A 107 -9.40 9.68 -8.05
CA LYS A 107 -10.12 10.50 -7.07
C LYS A 107 -11.49 10.95 -7.60
N LEU A 108 -12.40 11.34 -6.71
CA LEU A 108 -13.66 12.01 -7.08
C LEU A 108 -13.44 13.51 -7.35
N GLY A 109 -12.32 14.07 -6.89
CA GLY A 109 -12.05 15.50 -6.97
C GLY A 109 -12.72 16.27 -5.83
N LEU A 110 -12.73 15.68 -4.63
CA LEU A 110 -13.30 16.30 -3.45
C LEU A 110 -12.56 17.59 -3.11
N ARG A 111 -13.30 18.66 -2.80
CA ARG A 111 -12.72 19.97 -2.47
C ARG A 111 -12.39 20.03 -0.97
N PRO A 112 -11.21 20.55 -0.58
CA PRO A 112 -10.89 20.83 0.82
C PRO A 112 -11.97 21.67 1.50
N GLY A 113 -12.32 21.32 2.74
CA GLY A 113 -13.34 22.02 3.54
C GLY A 113 -14.79 21.73 3.12
N ALA A 114 -15.01 21.10 1.96
CA ALA A 114 -16.34 20.61 1.60
C ALA A 114 -16.69 19.36 2.42
N THR A 115 -17.94 18.89 2.25
CA THR A 115 -18.37 17.62 2.83
C THR A 115 -18.86 16.65 1.76
N ILE A 116 -18.75 15.35 2.07
CA ILE A 116 -19.27 14.26 1.25
C ILE A 116 -20.13 13.32 2.11
N PRO A 117 -21.34 12.93 1.68
CA PRO A 117 -22.12 11.89 2.35
C PRO A 117 -21.37 10.56 2.37
N VAL A 118 -21.47 9.80 3.46
CA VAL A 118 -20.84 8.47 3.59
C VAL A 118 -21.20 7.55 2.42
N ARG A 119 -22.46 7.54 1.99
CA ARG A 119 -22.92 6.75 0.83
C ARG A 119 -22.11 7.05 -0.44
N ASP A 120 -21.80 8.32 -0.69
CA ASP A 120 -21.10 8.76 -1.90
C ASP A 120 -19.61 8.42 -1.80
N ALA A 121 -19.03 8.55 -0.60
CA ALA A 121 -17.66 8.11 -0.35
C ALA A 121 -17.53 6.59 -0.57
N VAL A 122 -18.42 5.78 0.00
CA VAL A 122 -18.47 4.32 -0.18
C VAL A 122 -18.59 3.95 -1.66
N LEU A 123 -19.55 4.54 -2.38
CA LEU A 123 -19.73 4.28 -3.81
C LEU A 123 -18.52 4.72 -4.64
N GLY A 124 -17.85 5.81 -4.26
CA GLY A 124 -16.59 6.25 -4.84
C GLY A 124 -15.43 5.25 -4.66
N LEU A 125 -15.32 4.63 -3.48
CA LEU A 125 -14.32 3.57 -3.23
C LEU A 125 -14.64 2.29 -4.02
N VAL A 126 -15.92 1.91 -4.09
CA VAL A 126 -16.35 0.68 -4.78
C VAL A 126 -16.15 0.79 -6.28
N THR A 127 -16.58 1.89 -6.90
CA THR A 127 -16.60 2.02 -8.37
C THR A 127 -15.28 2.58 -8.91
N LYS A 128 -15.01 3.86 -8.64
CA LYS A 128 -13.84 4.60 -9.13
C LYS A 128 -12.58 4.24 -8.38
N SER A 129 -12.70 3.60 -7.21
CA SER A 129 -11.56 3.35 -6.33
C SER A 129 -10.91 4.65 -5.86
N ALA A 130 -11.73 5.65 -5.54
CA ALA A 130 -11.30 7.01 -5.19
C ALA A 130 -10.45 7.04 -3.90
N ASN A 131 -9.26 7.62 -3.99
CA ASN A 131 -8.30 7.74 -2.90
C ASN A 131 -8.68 8.86 -1.92
N ASP A 132 -9.14 9.99 -2.45
CA ASP A 132 -9.61 11.14 -1.66
C ASP A 132 -10.77 10.75 -0.74
N ALA A 133 -11.73 9.99 -1.25
CA ALA A 133 -12.81 9.43 -0.44
C ALA A 133 -12.31 8.43 0.62
N ALA A 134 -11.27 7.64 0.32
CA ALA A 134 -10.72 6.66 1.26
C ALA A 134 -10.03 7.34 2.46
N VAL A 135 -9.25 8.38 2.19
CA VAL A 135 -8.62 9.20 3.24
C VAL A 135 -9.67 9.99 4.01
N THR A 136 -10.69 10.54 3.33
CA THR A 136 -11.81 11.21 4.01
C THR A 136 -12.50 10.30 5.02
N LEU A 137 -12.82 9.06 4.65
CA LEU A 137 -13.39 8.07 5.58
C LEU A 137 -12.44 7.79 6.75
N ALA A 138 -11.15 7.56 6.46
CA ALA A 138 -10.14 7.24 7.46
C ALA A 138 -9.99 8.34 8.52
N GLU A 139 -9.87 9.60 8.08
CA GLU A 139 -9.73 10.76 8.98
C GLU A 139 -10.98 10.98 9.82
N ASN A 140 -12.19 10.82 9.25
CA ASN A 140 -13.42 11.03 10.00
C ASN A 140 -13.72 9.86 10.97
N LEU A 141 -13.19 8.66 10.74
CA LEU A 141 -13.37 7.50 11.63
C LEU A 141 -12.33 7.42 12.75
N ALA A 142 -11.10 7.90 12.52
CA ALA A 142 -9.99 7.73 13.46
C ALA A 142 -9.20 9.02 13.76
N GLY A 143 -9.67 10.18 13.30
CA GLY A 143 -9.03 11.49 13.47
C GLY A 143 -7.86 11.75 12.53
N SER A 144 -7.20 10.72 12.00
CA SER A 144 -6.12 10.84 11.01
C SER A 144 -5.92 9.55 10.22
N GLU A 145 -5.40 9.63 8.99
CA GLU A 145 -5.09 8.44 8.19
C GLU A 145 -4.06 7.51 8.86
N PRO A 146 -2.96 7.99 9.47
CA PRO A 146 -2.03 7.09 10.16
C PRO A 146 -2.65 6.36 11.34
N ALA A 147 -3.54 7.01 12.11
CA ALA A 147 -4.28 6.35 13.18
C ALA A 147 -5.22 5.28 12.63
N PHE A 148 -5.92 5.59 11.53
CA PHE A 148 -6.77 4.62 10.84
C PHE A 148 -5.95 3.42 10.33
N ALA A 149 -4.80 3.63 9.70
CA ALA A 149 -3.94 2.55 9.19
C ALA A 149 -3.45 1.59 10.29
N ARG A 150 -3.14 2.10 11.49
CA ARG A 150 -2.85 1.27 12.66
C ARG A 150 -4.06 0.41 13.05
N GLN A 151 -5.26 1.00 13.08
CA GLN A 151 -6.50 0.27 13.36
C GLN A 151 -6.83 -0.76 12.27
N MET A 152 -6.58 -0.46 10.99
CA MET A 152 -6.71 -1.40 9.87
C MET A 152 -5.81 -2.62 10.07
N THR A 153 -4.56 -2.42 10.49
CA THR A 153 -3.63 -3.52 10.76
C THR A 153 -4.08 -4.36 11.95
N GLN A 154 -4.53 -3.72 13.04
CA GLN A 154 -5.11 -4.44 14.19
C GLN A 154 -6.36 -5.23 13.79
N ARG A 155 -7.21 -4.65 12.93
CA ARG A 155 -8.38 -5.35 12.38
C ARG A 155 -7.98 -6.54 11.53
N ALA A 156 -6.98 -6.39 10.66
CA ALA A 156 -6.44 -7.47 9.84
C ALA A 156 -6.01 -8.66 10.73
N ARG A 157 -5.27 -8.40 11.81
CA ARG A 157 -4.87 -9.44 12.78
C ARG A 157 -6.06 -10.15 13.41
N ARG A 158 -7.11 -9.41 13.82
CA ARG A 158 -8.36 -10.00 14.36
C ARG A 158 -9.10 -10.87 13.35
N LEU A 159 -8.96 -10.59 12.05
CA LEU A 159 -9.51 -11.39 10.97
C LEU A 159 -8.63 -12.60 10.59
N GLY A 160 -7.47 -12.77 11.23
CA GLY A 160 -6.50 -13.83 10.90
C GLY A 160 -5.56 -13.49 9.76
N MET A 161 -5.59 -12.25 9.24
CA MET A 161 -4.67 -11.76 8.21
C MET A 161 -3.31 -11.43 8.83
N ASN A 162 -2.53 -12.45 9.18
CA ASN A 162 -1.30 -12.30 9.99
C ASN A 162 -0.08 -11.78 9.23
N ALA A 163 -0.14 -11.77 7.89
CA ALA A 163 0.95 -11.32 7.01
C ALA A 163 0.68 -9.96 6.37
N THR A 164 -0.30 -9.20 6.87
CA THR A 164 -0.72 -7.91 6.33
C THR A 164 -0.27 -6.72 7.20
N LEU A 165 0.24 -5.65 6.60
CA LEU A 165 0.53 -4.37 7.25
C LEU A 165 -0.04 -3.25 6.38
N PHE A 166 -0.98 -2.50 6.92
CA PHE A 166 -1.54 -1.31 6.29
C PHE A 166 -0.82 -0.05 6.78
N ILE A 167 -0.39 0.79 5.84
CA ILE A 167 0.28 2.07 6.12
C ILE A 167 -0.62 3.26 5.77
N ASN A 168 -1.58 3.07 4.86
CA ASN A 168 -2.55 4.08 4.46
C ASN A 168 -3.91 3.44 4.14
N ALA A 169 -4.96 4.25 4.00
CA ALA A 169 -6.33 3.79 3.76
C ALA A 169 -6.65 3.53 2.28
N SER A 170 -5.80 4.04 1.38
CA SER A 170 -6.09 4.04 -0.05
C SER A 170 -5.37 2.93 -0.82
N GLY A 171 -4.26 2.41 -0.31
CA GLY A 171 -3.37 1.53 -1.08
C GLY A 171 -2.36 2.27 -1.94
N LEU A 172 -2.15 3.57 -1.71
CA LEU A 172 -1.08 4.31 -2.37
C LEU A 172 0.30 3.72 -2.04
N PRO A 173 1.27 3.83 -2.97
CA PRO A 173 2.57 3.16 -2.82
C PRO A 173 3.27 3.50 -1.50
N ASN A 174 3.67 2.45 -0.79
CA ASN A 174 4.55 2.51 0.37
C ASN A 174 5.20 1.13 0.52
N ASP A 175 6.52 1.08 0.68
CA ASP A 175 7.26 -0.18 0.70
C ASP A 175 6.95 -1.06 1.91
N ALA A 176 6.59 -0.46 3.05
CA ALA A 176 6.16 -1.18 4.24
C ALA A 176 4.72 -1.71 4.14
N GLN A 177 3.93 -1.23 3.17
CA GLN A 177 2.55 -1.68 2.98
C GLN A 177 2.51 -3.00 2.23
N ILE A 178 2.21 -4.08 2.95
CA ILE A 178 2.25 -5.45 2.45
C ILE A 178 0.99 -6.24 2.84
N THR A 179 0.69 -7.26 2.05
CA THR A 179 -0.35 -8.27 2.31
C THR A 179 0.03 -9.57 1.59
N THR A 180 -0.86 -10.55 1.55
CA THR A 180 -0.73 -11.78 0.78
C THR A 180 -2.02 -12.06 0.00
N ALA A 181 -1.98 -12.99 -0.97
CA ALA A 181 -3.21 -13.39 -1.67
C ALA A 181 -4.19 -14.08 -0.70
N ARG A 182 -3.67 -14.87 0.23
CA ARG A 182 -4.46 -15.52 1.28
C ARG A 182 -5.17 -14.51 2.18
N ASP A 183 -4.44 -13.54 2.72
CA ASP A 183 -5.01 -12.52 3.59
C ASP A 183 -6.11 -11.71 2.88
N MET A 184 -5.90 -11.39 1.59
CA MET A 184 -6.91 -10.67 0.82
C MET A 184 -8.15 -11.51 0.47
N ALA A 185 -8.01 -12.82 0.29
CA ALA A 185 -9.15 -13.72 0.17
C ALA A 185 -9.92 -13.85 1.50
N VAL A 186 -9.21 -13.91 2.63
CA VAL A 186 -9.79 -13.88 3.98
C VAL A 186 -10.61 -12.60 4.18
N LEU A 187 -10.06 -11.44 3.80
CA LEU A 187 -10.78 -10.16 3.86
C LEU A 187 -12.01 -10.14 2.94
N GLY A 188 -11.88 -10.69 1.72
CA GLY A 188 -13.00 -10.82 0.79
C GLY A 188 -14.13 -11.65 1.37
N ARG A 189 -13.82 -12.81 1.97
CA ARG A 189 -14.79 -13.66 2.67
C ARG A 189 -15.41 -12.93 3.87
N ALA A 190 -14.62 -12.22 4.65
CA ALA A 190 -15.10 -11.48 5.82
C ALA A 190 -16.09 -10.36 5.43
N LEU A 191 -15.83 -9.61 4.35
CA LEU A 191 -16.78 -8.61 3.84
C LEU A 191 -18.16 -9.21 3.52
N ILE A 192 -18.18 -10.37 2.87
CA ILE A 192 -19.42 -11.06 2.50
C ILE A 192 -20.14 -11.59 3.74
N ARG A 193 -19.40 -12.19 4.68
CA ARG A 193 -19.92 -12.83 5.88
C ARG A 193 -20.47 -11.82 6.90
N ASP A 194 -19.72 -10.76 7.15
CA ASP A 194 -20.01 -9.84 8.27
C ASP A 194 -20.99 -8.73 7.85
N PHE A 195 -21.00 -8.38 6.55
CA PHE A 195 -21.75 -7.25 6.02
C PHE A 195 -22.53 -7.60 4.74
N PRO A 196 -23.37 -8.65 4.72
CA PRO A 196 -24.06 -9.08 3.50
C PRO A 196 -24.90 -7.97 2.85
N ASP A 197 -25.54 -7.10 3.65
CA ASP A 197 -26.34 -5.97 3.14
C ASP A 197 -25.47 -4.90 2.46
N PHE A 198 -24.34 -4.55 3.06
CA PHE A 198 -23.41 -3.58 2.46
C PHE A 198 -22.57 -4.19 1.34
N TYR A 199 -22.33 -5.50 1.35
CA TYR A 199 -21.55 -6.20 0.34
C TYR A 199 -22.15 -6.05 -1.05
N GLN A 200 -23.49 -6.00 -1.16
CA GLN A 200 -24.19 -5.79 -2.43
C GLN A 200 -23.73 -4.52 -3.17
N LEU A 201 -23.23 -3.51 -2.44
CA LEU A 201 -22.70 -2.29 -3.05
C LEU A 201 -21.55 -2.59 -4.02
N PHE A 202 -20.73 -3.62 -3.78
CA PHE A 202 -19.63 -4.00 -4.67
C PHE A 202 -20.06 -4.37 -6.09
N SER A 203 -21.33 -4.76 -6.27
CA SER A 203 -21.95 -5.04 -7.57
C SER A 203 -22.36 -3.77 -8.36
N THR A 204 -22.19 -2.59 -7.79
CA THR A 204 -22.51 -1.31 -8.46
C THR A 204 -21.71 -1.17 -9.75
N ARG A 205 -22.40 -1.08 -10.90
CA ARG A 205 -21.79 -1.00 -12.24
C ARG A 205 -21.18 0.37 -12.54
N ALA A 206 -21.88 1.42 -12.11
CA ALA A 206 -21.43 2.79 -12.23
C ALA A 206 -22.06 3.64 -11.11
N PHE A 207 -21.39 4.73 -10.75
CA PHE A 207 -21.85 5.69 -9.76
C PHE A 207 -21.78 7.09 -10.35
N THR A 208 -22.84 7.88 -10.22
CA THR A 208 -22.85 9.27 -10.69
C THR A 208 -22.60 10.20 -9.50
N TYR A 209 -21.53 10.99 -9.57
CA TYR A 209 -21.20 11.99 -8.56
C TYR A 209 -21.02 13.35 -9.22
N GLN A 210 -21.76 14.36 -8.74
CA GLN A 210 -21.73 15.73 -9.27
C GLN A 210 -21.84 15.79 -10.82
N GLY A 211 -22.78 15.02 -11.38
CA GLY A 211 -23.03 14.96 -12.82
C GLY A 211 -22.01 14.15 -13.63
N ARG A 212 -21.00 13.54 -13.01
CA ARG A 212 -20.01 12.68 -13.68
C ARG A 212 -20.26 11.21 -13.38
N VAL A 213 -20.34 10.41 -14.44
CA VAL A 213 -20.47 8.95 -14.33
C VAL A 213 -19.10 8.32 -14.09
N HIS A 214 -19.01 7.51 -13.05
CA HIS A 214 -17.82 6.75 -12.68
C HIS A 214 -18.09 5.25 -12.84
N PRO A 215 -17.62 4.63 -13.93
CA PRO A 215 -17.79 3.18 -14.12
C PRO A 215 -16.92 2.40 -13.13
N ASN A 216 -17.40 1.23 -12.72
CA ASN A 216 -16.65 0.33 -11.86
C ASN A 216 -15.41 -0.21 -12.59
N HIS A 217 -14.27 -0.21 -11.89
CA HIS A 217 -13.03 -0.76 -12.42
C HIS A 217 -13.05 -2.30 -12.59
N ASN A 218 -13.93 -3.03 -11.90
CA ASN A 218 -14.08 -4.47 -12.06
C ASN A 218 -14.93 -4.80 -13.31
N ARG A 219 -14.30 -4.80 -14.47
CA ARG A 219 -14.97 -5.08 -15.76
C ARG A 219 -15.34 -6.55 -15.92
N LEU A 220 -14.60 -7.47 -15.31
CA LEU A 220 -14.89 -8.90 -15.36
C LEU A 220 -16.28 -9.22 -14.83
N MET A 221 -16.75 -8.47 -13.82
CA MET A 221 -18.09 -8.58 -13.26
C MET A 221 -19.19 -8.42 -14.31
N ASN A 222 -18.96 -7.70 -15.41
CA ASN A 222 -19.97 -7.45 -16.46
C ASN A 222 -20.18 -8.66 -17.38
N VAL A 223 -19.24 -9.60 -17.40
CA VAL A 223 -19.19 -10.71 -18.37
C VAL A 223 -19.05 -12.07 -17.72
N TYR A 224 -18.60 -12.14 -16.46
CA TYR A 224 -18.43 -13.38 -15.74
C TYR A 224 -19.69 -13.72 -14.93
N ASP A 225 -20.34 -14.82 -15.31
CA ASP A 225 -21.56 -15.27 -14.66
C ASP A 225 -21.37 -15.53 -13.16
N GLY A 226 -22.31 -15.02 -12.37
CA GLY A 226 -22.32 -15.13 -10.92
C GLY A 226 -21.39 -14.17 -10.16
N MET A 227 -20.56 -13.36 -10.83
CA MET A 227 -19.64 -12.42 -10.14
C MET A 227 -20.36 -11.19 -9.60
N ASP A 228 -20.14 -10.90 -8.31
CA ASP A 228 -20.79 -9.80 -7.59
C ASP A 228 -19.81 -8.91 -6.79
N GLY A 229 -18.50 -9.08 -7.03
CA GLY A 229 -17.46 -8.27 -6.40
C GLY A 229 -16.04 -8.72 -6.78
N ILE A 230 -14.99 -8.28 -6.09
CA ILE A 230 -15.02 -7.29 -4.99
C ILE A 230 -14.22 -6.06 -5.39
N LYS A 231 -12.91 -6.20 -5.63
CA LYS A 231 -12.04 -5.04 -5.80
C LYS A 231 -10.84 -5.31 -6.68
N THR A 232 -10.54 -4.36 -7.56
CA THR A 232 -9.31 -4.31 -8.35
C THR A 232 -8.24 -3.43 -7.68
N GLY A 233 -6.97 -3.71 -7.98
CA GLY A 233 -5.83 -2.89 -7.57
C GLY A 233 -4.72 -2.86 -8.63
N PHE A 234 -4.01 -1.74 -8.73
CA PHE A 234 -2.81 -1.62 -9.55
C PHE A 234 -1.86 -0.57 -8.99
N ILE A 235 -0.60 -0.95 -8.83
CA ILE A 235 0.55 -0.05 -8.81
C ILE A 235 1.69 -0.74 -9.58
N ARG A 236 2.70 0.03 -9.99
CA ARG A 236 3.85 -0.54 -10.73
C ARG A 236 4.53 -1.70 -9.99
N ALA A 237 4.65 -1.59 -8.66
CA ALA A 237 5.31 -2.60 -7.84
C ALA A 237 4.54 -3.93 -7.71
N SER A 238 3.20 -3.91 -7.80
CA SER A 238 2.38 -5.12 -7.66
C SER A 238 1.87 -5.70 -8.98
N GLY A 239 1.89 -4.92 -10.07
CA GLY A 239 1.11 -5.25 -11.26
C GLY A 239 -0.40 -5.15 -11.00
N PHE A 240 -1.20 -5.79 -11.86
CA PHE A 240 -2.66 -5.79 -11.79
C PHE A 240 -3.16 -6.90 -10.85
N ASN A 241 -4.00 -6.52 -9.90
CA ASN A 241 -4.54 -7.40 -8.86
C ASN A 241 -6.08 -7.37 -8.87
N LEU A 242 -6.73 -8.44 -8.41
CA LEU A 242 -8.17 -8.54 -8.21
C LEU A 242 -8.48 -9.50 -7.07
N VAL A 243 -9.36 -9.08 -6.16
CA VAL A 243 -10.14 -9.99 -5.34
C VAL A 243 -11.56 -10.03 -5.91
N ALA A 244 -12.05 -11.23 -6.19
CA ALA A 244 -13.37 -11.46 -6.75
C ALA A 244 -14.16 -12.46 -5.90
N SER A 245 -15.49 -12.39 -6.00
CA SER A 245 -16.36 -13.48 -5.58
C SER A 245 -17.38 -13.75 -6.67
N ALA A 246 -17.74 -15.02 -6.81
CA ALA A 246 -18.82 -15.45 -7.68
C ALA A 246 -19.66 -16.52 -7.01
N LYS A 247 -20.94 -16.59 -7.36
CA LYS A 247 -21.89 -17.61 -6.89
C LYS A 247 -22.56 -18.30 -8.07
N ARG A 248 -22.53 -19.64 -8.08
CA ARG A 248 -23.21 -20.51 -9.06
C ARG A 248 -23.82 -21.70 -8.32
N ASP A 249 -25.07 -22.06 -8.65
CA ASP A 249 -25.76 -23.24 -8.10
C ASP A 249 -25.68 -23.35 -6.57
N GLY A 250 -25.86 -22.22 -5.88
CA GLY A 250 -25.81 -22.16 -4.41
C GLY A 250 -24.40 -22.15 -3.81
N ARG A 251 -23.36 -22.51 -4.56
CA ARG A 251 -21.96 -22.47 -4.12
C ARG A 251 -21.32 -21.12 -4.41
N ARG A 252 -20.52 -20.61 -3.48
CA ARG A 252 -19.79 -19.34 -3.62
C ARG A 252 -18.29 -19.57 -3.47
N LEU A 253 -17.52 -18.96 -4.37
CA LEU A 253 -16.06 -18.93 -4.31
C LEU A 253 -15.58 -17.49 -4.08
N VAL A 254 -14.43 -17.37 -3.40
CA VAL A 254 -13.69 -16.11 -3.25
C VAL A 254 -12.28 -16.34 -3.81
N GLY A 255 -11.85 -15.49 -4.73
CA GLY A 255 -10.55 -15.59 -5.37
C GLY A 255 -9.73 -14.32 -5.19
N ALA A 256 -8.41 -14.47 -5.04
CA ALA A 256 -7.44 -13.38 -5.09
C ALA A 256 -6.38 -13.68 -6.15
N VAL A 257 -6.07 -12.70 -7.02
CA VAL A 257 -5.02 -12.76 -8.05
C VAL A 257 -4.18 -11.49 -7.97
N PHE A 258 -2.86 -11.66 -8.02
CA PHE A 258 -1.85 -10.60 -7.99
C PHE A 258 -0.89 -10.72 -9.17
N GLY A 259 -0.23 -9.62 -9.52
CA GLY A 259 0.95 -9.67 -10.40
C GLY A 259 0.64 -9.76 -11.89
N GLY A 260 -0.62 -9.54 -12.31
CA GLY A 260 -0.97 -9.52 -13.72
C GLY A 260 -0.19 -8.45 -14.49
N THR A 261 0.21 -8.73 -15.72
CA THR A 261 0.91 -7.76 -16.60
C THR A 261 -0.03 -6.75 -17.22
N SER A 262 -1.31 -7.10 -17.34
CA SER A 262 -2.40 -6.27 -17.87
C SER A 262 -3.72 -6.58 -17.14
N PRO A 263 -4.73 -5.70 -17.22
CA PRO A 263 -6.06 -6.00 -16.71
C PRO A 263 -6.66 -7.26 -17.34
N GLY A 264 -6.47 -7.46 -18.65
CA GLY A 264 -7.00 -8.59 -19.39
C GLY A 264 -6.40 -9.92 -18.95
N GLN A 265 -5.08 -10.00 -18.79
CA GLN A 265 -4.43 -11.23 -18.29
C GLN A 265 -4.89 -11.56 -16.87
N ARG A 266 -5.01 -10.53 -16.02
CA ARG A 266 -5.47 -10.64 -14.65
C ARG A 266 -6.92 -11.15 -14.58
N ASP A 267 -7.79 -10.63 -15.44
CA ASP A 267 -9.20 -11.04 -15.54
C ASP A 267 -9.31 -12.48 -16.09
N GLN A 268 -8.56 -12.82 -17.14
CA GLN A 268 -8.52 -14.18 -17.71
C GLN A 268 -8.04 -15.23 -16.70
N LEU A 269 -7.00 -14.91 -15.91
CA LEU A 269 -6.52 -15.81 -14.86
C LEU A 269 -7.57 -16.00 -13.77
N MET A 270 -8.20 -14.92 -13.30
CA MET A 270 -9.28 -15.02 -12.30
C MET A 270 -10.44 -15.88 -12.81
N ALA A 271 -10.92 -15.62 -14.04
CA ALA A 271 -12.00 -16.39 -14.65
C ALA A 271 -11.66 -17.89 -14.75
N LYS A 272 -10.47 -18.21 -15.29
CA LYS A 272 -9.97 -19.59 -15.41
C LYS A 272 -9.95 -20.31 -14.06
N LEU A 273 -9.45 -19.66 -13.01
CA LEU A 273 -9.35 -20.27 -11.69
C LEU A 273 -10.71 -20.45 -11.02
N LEU A 274 -11.63 -19.49 -11.18
CA LEU A 274 -13.01 -19.62 -10.68
C LEU A 274 -13.76 -20.73 -11.43
N ASP A 275 -13.64 -20.81 -12.76
CA ASP A 275 -14.29 -21.85 -13.56
C ASP A 275 -13.78 -23.24 -13.17
N ALA A 276 -12.46 -23.42 -13.03
CA ALA A 276 -11.87 -24.66 -12.52
C ALA A 276 -12.35 -24.98 -11.10
N GLY A 277 -12.52 -23.97 -10.24
CA GLY A 277 -13.03 -24.13 -8.88
C GLY A 277 -14.48 -24.60 -8.83
N PHE A 278 -15.35 -24.05 -9.68
CA PHE A 278 -16.73 -24.50 -9.82
C PHE A 278 -16.82 -25.90 -10.42
N ALA A 279 -15.98 -26.20 -11.42
CA ALA A 279 -15.91 -27.53 -12.04
C ALA A 279 -15.26 -28.60 -11.15
N GLY A 280 -14.63 -28.22 -10.03
CA GLY A 280 -13.92 -29.15 -9.14
C GLY A 280 -12.62 -29.70 -9.74
N THR A 281 -12.05 -29.04 -10.74
CA THR A 281 -10.86 -29.49 -11.48
C THR A 281 -9.57 -28.79 -11.03
N LEU A 282 -9.65 -27.94 -9.99
CA LEU A 282 -8.45 -27.42 -9.34
C LEU A 282 -7.66 -28.58 -8.74
N THR A 283 -6.41 -28.72 -9.15
CA THR A 283 -5.47 -29.61 -8.45
C THR A 283 -5.18 -28.99 -7.09
N ALA A 284 -5.42 -29.76 -6.03
CA ALA A 284 -5.24 -29.32 -4.66
C ALA A 284 -3.88 -28.64 -4.47
N ALA A 285 -3.89 -27.55 -3.70
CA ALA A 285 -2.67 -26.91 -3.22
C ALA A 285 -1.75 -27.98 -2.59
N ALA A 286 -0.44 -27.89 -2.84
CA ALA A 286 0.53 -28.57 -1.98
C ALA A 286 0.23 -28.18 -0.52
N PRO A 287 0.32 -29.12 0.45
CA PRO A 287 -0.03 -28.86 1.84
C PRO A 287 0.63 -27.58 2.34
N ASP A 288 -0.15 -26.78 3.07
CA ASP A 288 0.15 -25.42 3.48
C ASP A 288 1.63 -25.23 3.82
N TYR A 289 2.29 -24.33 3.09
CA TYR A 289 3.53 -23.75 3.56
C TYR A 289 3.24 -23.09 4.90
N ALA A 290 3.67 -23.71 5.99
CA ALA A 290 3.61 -23.10 7.31
C ALA A 290 4.25 -21.71 7.19
N PRO A 291 3.53 -20.62 7.52
CA PRO A 291 4.02 -19.28 7.27
C PRO A 291 5.36 -19.15 7.98
N LYS A 292 6.43 -18.84 7.23
CA LYS A 292 7.62 -18.25 7.84
C LYS A 292 7.12 -17.00 8.53
N ARG A 293 7.08 -17.06 9.86
CA ARG A 293 6.61 -16.00 10.73
C ARG A 293 7.58 -14.83 10.56
N THR A 294 7.36 -13.98 9.56
CA THR A 294 8.06 -12.71 9.48
C THR A 294 7.51 -11.87 10.61
N GLN A 295 8.17 -11.94 11.77
CA GLN A 295 7.97 -10.96 12.81
C GLN A 295 8.42 -9.63 12.22
N VAL A 296 7.47 -8.86 11.69
CA VAL A 296 7.69 -7.43 11.50
C VAL A 296 7.75 -6.88 12.91
N ALA A 297 8.97 -6.74 13.44
CA ALA A 297 9.22 -6.09 14.71
C ALA A 297 8.75 -4.63 14.57
N ILE A 298 7.57 -4.35 15.09
CA ILE A 298 7.21 -2.99 15.46
C ILE A 298 7.90 -2.78 16.79
N ALA A 299 8.85 -1.84 16.84
CA ALA A 299 9.37 -1.37 18.11
C ALA A 299 8.16 -0.97 18.96
N GLU A 300 7.97 -1.64 20.09
CA GLU A 300 6.98 -1.22 21.08
C GLU A 300 7.41 0.16 21.56
N ASP A 301 6.80 1.21 21.01
CA ASP A 301 6.82 2.51 21.65
C ASP A 301 6.17 2.34 23.02
N THR A 302 7.01 2.52 24.03
CA THR A 302 6.74 2.49 25.46
C THR A 302 5.32 2.96 25.78
N LYS A 303 4.55 2.04 26.36
CA LYS A 303 3.23 2.24 26.99
C LYS A 303 3.16 3.61 27.69
N PRO A 304 2.28 4.55 27.27
CA PRO A 304 1.91 5.65 28.14
C PRO A 304 1.13 5.03 29.32
N ALA A 305 1.66 5.22 30.53
CA ALA A 305 0.94 4.88 31.74
C ALA A 305 -0.34 5.72 31.82
N ILE A 306 -1.48 5.10 31.54
CA ILE A 306 -2.78 5.66 31.92
C ILE A 306 -2.96 5.28 33.39
N THR A 307 -2.69 6.23 34.28
CA THR A 307 -3.12 6.14 35.67
C THR A 307 -4.65 6.20 35.72
N PRO A 308 -5.34 5.23 36.34
CA PRO A 308 -6.77 5.34 36.54
C PRO A 308 -7.06 6.38 37.62
N VAL A 309 -7.68 7.50 37.24
CA VAL A 309 -8.26 8.43 38.21
C VAL A 309 -9.50 7.77 38.79
N SER A 310 -9.35 7.24 40.00
CA SER A 310 -10.43 6.72 40.84
C SER A 310 -11.25 7.89 41.41
N THR A 311 -12.38 8.24 40.79
CA THR A 311 -13.41 9.04 41.46
C THR A 311 -14.34 8.13 42.25
N ARG A 312 -14.04 7.91 43.54
CA ARG A 312 -15.03 7.41 44.50
C ARG A 312 -16.07 8.50 44.72
N VAL A 313 -17.31 8.23 44.31
CA VAL A 313 -18.50 8.92 44.82
C VAL A 313 -18.91 8.19 46.11
N PRO A 314 -18.97 8.84 47.28
CA PRO A 314 -19.52 8.20 48.47
C PRO A 314 -21.04 8.15 48.39
N ALA A 315 -21.59 6.93 48.44
CA ALA A 315 -23.00 6.68 48.67
C ALA A 315 -23.37 7.08 50.11
N ARG A 316 -24.48 7.81 50.27
CA ARG A 316 -25.08 8.13 51.58
C ARG A 316 -26.42 7.37 51.68
N PRO A 317 -26.79 6.83 52.86
CA PRO A 317 -27.81 5.79 52.94
C PRO A 317 -29.24 6.34 52.91
N VAL A 318 -30.12 5.55 52.32
CA VAL A 318 -31.57 5.75 52.31
C VAL A 318 -32.14 5.23 53.64
N GLY A 319 -32.72 6.13 54.43
CA GLY A 319 -33.56 5.83 55.59
C GLY A 319 -34.88 6.58 55.43
N GLY A 320 -35.99 5.86 55.49
CA GLY A 320 -37.30 6.30 55.04
C GLY A 320 -38.00 7.34 55.92
N ALA A 321 -38.99 8.00 55.33
CA ALA A 321 -40.23 8.37 55.99
C ALA A 321 -41.28 8.81 54.96
N THR A 322 -42.49 8.39 55.28
CA THR A 322 -43.80 8.48 54.63
C THR A 322 -44.41 9.90 54.55
N ILE A 323 -45.05 10.19 53.42
CA ILE A 323 -46.24 11.04 53.10
C ILE A 323 -46.44 12.44 53.75
N THR A 324 -46.63 13.46 52.90
CA THR A 324 -47.89 14.26 52.77
C THR A 324 -47.75 15.34 51.67
N PRO A 325 -48.81 15.62 50.87
CA PRO A 325 -48.82 16.74 49.93
C PRO A 325 -49.53 17.95 50.53
N VAL A 326 -49.00 19.16 50.32
CA VAL A 326 -49.76 20.41 50.51
C VAL A 326 -49.50 21.34 49.33
N SER A 327 -50.59 21.69 48.65
CA SER A 327 -50.65 22.70 47.61
C SER A 327 -50.55 24.13 48.17
N ALA A 328 -50.08 25.02 47.30
CA ALA A 328 -50.65 26.35 47.01
C ALA A 328 -49.80 27.60 47.30
N THR A 329 -49.82 28.45 46.25
CA THR A 329 -49.90 29.92 46.21
C THR A 329 -48.64 30.81 46.36
N LEU A 330 -48.28 31.38 45.19
CA LEU A 330 -48.03 32.81 44.87
C LEU A 330 -47.55 33.75 45.99
N GLY A 331 -46.35 34.30 45.80
CA GLY A 331 -45.88 35.51 46.47
C GLY A 331 -44.75 36.17 45.68
N ARG A 332 -45.08 37.24 44.95
CA ARG A 332 -44.17 38.10 44.19
C ARG A 332 -43.62 39.17 45.13
N ALA A 333 -42.30 39.27 45.28
CA ALA A 333 -41.63 40.46 45.77
C ALA A 333 -40.21 40.57 45.18
N ALA A 334 -39.93 41.71 44.58
CA ALA A 334 -38.65 42.07 43.98
C ALA A 334 -37.77 42.78 45.02
N ALA A 335 -36.47 42.48 45.01
CA ALA A 335 -35.42 43.32 45.57
C ALA A 335 -34.08 43.04 44.83
N PRO A 336 -33.17 44.02 44.74
CA PRO A 336 -32.22 44.15 43.65
C PRO A 336 -30.92 43.37 43.90
N VAL A 337 -30.31 42.84 42.84
CA VAL A 337 -28.96 42.25 42.91
C VAL A 337 -28.00 43.05 42.05
N ILE A 338 -26.99 43.55 42.74
CA ILE A 338 -25.83 44.32 42.33
C ILE A 338 -25.11 43.63 41.17
N ALA A 339 -24.78 44.42 40.14
CA ALA A 339 -23.99 43.99 39.00
C ALA A 339 -22.55 43.65 39.43
N ALA A 340 -22.12 42.42 39.16
CA ALA A 340 -20.73 42.00 39.25
C ALA A 340 -20.04 42.16 37.87
N PRO A 341 -18.78 42.63 37.82
CA PRO A 341 -18.07 42.93 36.58
C PRO A 341 -17.61 41.65 35.84
N PRO A 342 -17.38 41.73 34.52
CA PRO A 342 -16.97 40.58 33.72
C PRO A 342 -15.51 40.18 34.00
N PRO A 343 -15.17 38.88 34.09
CA PRO A 343 -13.79 38.45 34.16
C PRO A 343 -13.11 38.59 32.79
N ALA A 344 -11.87 39.07 32.87
CA ALA A 344 -11.00 39.51 31.79
C ALA A 344 -10.74 38.46 30.70
N ALA A 345 -10.68 38.95 29.46
CA ALA A 345 -10.17 38.25 28.30
C ALA A 345 -8.68 37.91 28.48
N THR A 346 -8.35 36.63 28.48
CA THR A 346 -6.96 36.17 28.34
C THR A 346 -6.59 36.12 26.85
N ALA A 347 -5.45 36.75 26.55
CA ALA A 347 -4.93 36.97 25.21
C ALA A 347 -4.53 35.66 24.51
N LYS A 348 -4.79 35.61 23.20
CA LYS A 348 -4.31 34.57 22.27
C LYS A 348 -2.79 34.68 22.10
N PRO A 349 -2.04 33.56 22.03
CA PRO A 349 -0.65 33.59 21.57
C PRO A 349 -0.61 33.87 20.05
N VAL A 350 0.12 34.92 19.67
CA VAL A 350 0.45 35.23 18.27
C VAL A 350 1.51 34.23 17.79
N ALA A 351 1.17 33.40 16.81
CA ALA A 351 2.11 32.51 16.17
C ALA A 351 3.06 33.30 15.26
N ALA A 352 4.37 33.12 15.46
CA ALA A 352 5.42 33.74 14.67
C ALA A 352 5.45 33.21 13.22
N LYS A 353 5.67 34.13 12.28
CA LYS A 353 5.87 33.89 10.85
C LYS A 353 7.20 33.13 10.62
N PRO A 354 7.24 32.02 9.84
CA PRO A 354 8.49 31.37 9.48
C PRO A 354 9.34 32.26 8.55
N ALA A 355 10.65 32.27 8.77
CA ALA A 355 11.62 33.04 7.99
C ALA A 355 11.76 32.52 6.54
N PRO A 356 12.11 33.38 5.56
CA PRO A 356 12.37 32.96 4.18
C PRO A 356 13.66 32.13 4.07
N LEU A 357 13.63 31.10 3.22
CA LEU A 357 14.81 30.30 2.84
C LEU A 357 15.82 31.12 2.01
N PRO A 358 17.13 30.82 2.11
CA PRO A 358 18.19 31.60 1.47
C PRO A 358 18.22 31.43 -0.06
N ALA A 359 18.65 32.50 -0.75
CA ALA A 359 18.77 32.59 -2.21
C ALA A 359 19.85 31.66 -2.80
N PRO A 360 19.75 31.24 -4.09
CA PRO A 360 20.64 30.25 -4.69
C PRO A 360 22.05 30.82 -4.95
N THR A 361 23.06 30.06 -4.53
CA THR A 361 24.48 30.32 -4.82
C THR A 361 24.82 29.96 -6.28
N LYS A 362 25.73 30.74 -6.88
CA LYS A 362 26.22 30.62 -8.27
C LYS A 362 26.50 29.17 -8.70
N ALA A 363 25.92 28.76 -9.85
CA ALA A 363 26.15 27.47 -10.49
C ALA A 363 27.64 27.26 -10.82
N ARG A 364 28.22 26.11 -10.39
CA ARG A 364 29.65 25.79 -10.54
C ARG A 364 29.99 25.01 -11.81
N GLY A 365 29.02 24.50 -12.55
CA GLY A 365 29.25 23.70 -13.75
C GLY A 365 28.13 23.77 -14.78
N THR A 366 28.46 23.43 -16.02
CA THR A 366 27.60 23.49 -17.21
C THR A 366 26.84 22.20 -17.47
N TRP A 367 26.72 21.30 -16.48
CA TRP A 367 25.99 20.05 -16.60
C TRP A 367 24.80 19.99 -15.64
N ALA A 368 23.80 19.21 -16.05
CA ALA A 368 22.61 18.95 -15.28
C ALA A 368 22.22 17.47 -15.33
N VAL A 369 21.52 17.04 -14.29
CA VAL A 369 20.90 15.72 -14.23
C VAL A 369 19.41 15.88 -14.47
N GLN A 370 18.90 15.27 -15.55
CA GLN A 370 17.47 15.24 -15.85
C GLN A 370 16.85 13.93 -15.34
N VAL A 371 15.89 14.05 -14.42
CA VAL A 371 15.27 12.89 -13.75
C VAL A 371 13.89 12.53 -14.31
N GLY A 372 13.35 13.38 -15.18
CA GLY A 372 12.12 13.09 -15.91
C GLY A 372 11.53 14.30 -16.62
N ALA A 373 10.47 14.06 -17.38
CA ALA A 373 9.60 15.07 -17.97
C ALA A 373 8.16 14.82 -17.49
N PHE A 374 7.50 15.86 -17.02
CA PHE A 374 6.20 15.79 -16.35
C PHE A 374 5.21 16.75 -17.01
N SER A 375 3.91 16.46 -16.90
CA SER A 375 2.85 17.30 -17.46
C SER A 375 2.58 18.59 -16.67
N THR A 376 3.12 18.72 -15.45
CA THR A 376 2.88 19.86 -14.55
C THR A 376 4.16 20.31 -13.85
N ASN A 377 4.32 21.62 -13.64
CA ASN A 377 5.48 22.21 -12.94
C ASN A 377 5.68 21.62 -11.53
N ALA A 378 4.59 21.46 -10.76
CA ALA A 378 4.66 20.96 -9.38
C ALA A 378 5.23 19.53 -9.29
N ASN A 379 4.80 18.62 -10.18
CA ASN A 379 5.34 17.26 -10.23
C ASN A 379 6.82 17.24 -10.67
N ALA A 380 7.22 18.14 -11.58
CA ALA A 380 8.61 18.27 -11.98
C ALA A 380 9.49 18.78 -10.83
N HIS A 381 9.03 19.78 -10.07
CA HIS A 381 9.71 20.27 -8.87
C HIS A 381 9.84 19.18 -7.81
N LYS A 382 8.73 18.50 -7.46
CA LYS A 382 8.75 17.42 -6.47
C LYS A 382 9.68 16.27 -6.87
N ALA A 383 9.70 15.90 -8.16
CA ALA A 383 10.60 14.87 -8.66
C ALA A 383 12.08 15.29 -8.58
N ALA A 384 12.40 16.54 -8.93
CA ALA A 384 13.75 17.07 -8.82
C ALA A 384 14.22 17.17 -7.36
N GLU A 385 13.35 17.61 -6.44
CA GLU A 385 13.63 17.65 -5.00
C GLU A 385 13.83 16.25 -4.41
N THR A 386 13.00 15.30 -4.80
CA THR A 386 13.13 13.90 -4.34
C THR A 386 14.44 13.29 -4.82
N ALA A 387 14.83 13.54 -6.07
CA ALA A 387 16.11 13.08 -6.60
C ALA A 387 17.31 13.78 -5.91
N ALA A 388 17.22 15.09 -5.69
CA ALA A 388 18.22 15.85 -4.94
C ALA A 388 18.38 15.32 -3.50
N ALA A 389 17.26 15.00 -2.85
CA ALA A 389 17.24 14.45 -1.49
C ALA A 389 17.77 13.01 -1.39
N SER A 390 17.65 12.21 -2.45
CA SER A 390 18.05 10.80 -2.48
C SER A 390 19.51 10.59 -2.86
N ALA A 391 20.13 11.60 -3.49
CA ALA A 391 21.54 11.61 -3.86
C ALA A 391 22.29 12.83 -3.29
N ARG A 392 21.94 13.27 -2.06
CA ARG A 392 22.53 14.45 -1.40
C ARG A 392 24.05 14.46 -1.38
N HIS A 393 24.68 13.31 -1.17
CA HIS A 393 26.15 13.20 -1.15
C HIS A 393 26.79 13.40 -2.55
N ALA A 394 26.08 13.08 -3.63
CA ALA A 394 26.55 13.22 -5.01
C ALA A 394 26.10 14.54 -5.67
N LEU A 395 25.14 15.25 -5.07
CA LEU A 395 24.48 16.44 -5.62
C LEU A 395 24.71 17.69 -4.75
N SER A 396 25.75 17.69 -3.91
CA SER A 396 26.01 18.71 -2.88
C SER A 396 26.25 20.14 -3.42
N GLY A 397 26.37 20.32 -4.75
CA GLY A 397 26.45 21.62 -5.42
C GLY A 397 25.34 21.91 -6.44
N GLY A 398 24.37 21.01 -6.61
CA GLY A 398 23.33 21.13 -7.62
C GLY A 398 22.08 21.87 -7.13
N SER A 399 21.56 22.79 -7.94
CA SER A 399 20.28 23.47 -7.68
C SER A 399 19.14 22.82 -8.47
N VAL A 400 18.01 22.61 -7.80
CA VAL A 400 16.79 22.12 -8.44
C VAL A 400 16.31 23.17 -9.45
N SER A 401 16.13 22.75 -10.70
CA SER A 401 15.58 23.59 -11.76
C SER A 401 14.54 22.81 -12.55
N VAL A 402 13.49 23.50 -12.98
CA VAL A 402 12.50 22.93 -13.89
C VAL A 402 12.53 23.74 -15.17
N ALA A 403 12.84 23.06 -16.28
CA ALA A 403 12.84 23.67 -17.60
C ALA A 403 11.52 23.35 -18.31
N GLU A 404 10.83 24.38 -18.80
CA GLU A 404 9.68 24.19 -19.68
C GLU A 404 10.15 23.77 -21.07
N GLY A 405 9.41 22.87 -21.72
CA GLY A 405 9.67 22.46 -23.09
C GLY A 405 8.48 21.78 -23.72
N LYS A 406 8.68 21.20 -24.90
CA LYS A 406 7.71 20.36 -25.58
C LYS A 406 8.23 18.92 -25.69
N ASP A 407 7.33 17.95 -25.68
CA ASP A 407 7.67 16.58 -26.03
C ASP A 407 7.74 16.39 -27.55
N GLY A 408 8.12 15.20 -28.02
CA GLY A 408 8.23 14.89 -29.45
C GLY A 408 6.90 14.94 -30.22
N LYS A 409 5.78 15.20 -29.54
CA LYS A 409 4.43 15.37 -30.11
C LYS A 409 3.89 16.80 -29.95
N GLY A 410 4.71 17.72 -29.45
CA GLY A 410 4.38 19.13 -29.27
C GLY A 410 3.64 19.49 -27.98
N ALA A 411 3.38 18.54 -27.08
CA ALA A 411 2.70 18.80 -25.82
C ALA A 411 3.64 19.47 -24.80
N LYS A 412 3.11 20.43 -24.02
CA LYS A 412 3.88 21.14 -22.99
C LYS A 412 4.32 20.17 -21.89
N VAL A 413 5.63 20.14 -21.62
CA VAL A 413 6.24 19.32 -20.57
C VAL A 413 7.19 20.14 -19.71
N PHE A 414 7.32 19.73 -18.46
CA PHE A 414 8.21 20.30 -17.45
C PHE A 414 9.30 19.28 -17.16
N ARG A 415 10.53 19.59 -17.54
CA ARG A 415 11.70 18.72 -17.37
C ARG A 415 12.33 19.00 -16.01
N ALA A 416 12.28 18.00 -15.14
CA ALA A 416 12.87 18.05 -13.81
C ALA A 416 14.40 17.89 -13.92
N ARG A 417 15.15 18.92 -13.51
CA ARG A 417 16.61 18.97 -13.63
C ARG A 417 17.26 19.37 -12.31
N ILE A 418 18.50 18.95 -12.14
CA ILE A 418 19.40 19.40 -11.08
C ILE A 418 20.63 19.97 -11.78
N ALA A 419 20.76 21.30 -11.77
CA ALA A 419 21.72 22.06 -12.57
C ALA A 419 22.88 22.59 -11.72
N GLY A 420 23.96 23.02 -12.37
CA GLY A 420 25.14 23.57 -11.70
C GLY A 420 26.18 22.51 -11.33
N LEU A 421 26.12 21.33 -11.93
CA LEU A 421 27.03 20.21 -11.71
C LEU A 421 28.16 20.23 -12.74
N THR A 422 29.31 19.66 -12.38
CA THR A 422 30.33 19.23 -13.36
C THR A 422 29.87 17.96 -14.08
N GLU A 423 30.49 17.65 -15.22
CA GLU A 423 30.16 16.42 -15.96
C GLU A 423 30.33 15.16 -15.11
N LYS A 424 31.42 15.10 -14.32
CA LYS A 424 31.71 13.96 -13.44
C LYS A 424 30.63 13.81 -12.37
N GLU A 425 30.25 14.90 -11.71
CA GLU A 425 29.19 14.89 -10.69
C GLU A 425 27.84 14.48 -11.29
N ALA A 426 27.49 14.96 -12.49
CA ALA A 426 26.24 14.58 -13.16
C ALA A 426 26.18 13.08 -13.49
N ARG A 427 27.30 12.50 -13.95
CA ARG A 427 27.40 11.05 -14.23
C ARG A 427 27.36 10.22 -12.95
N ASP A 428 28.10 10.62 -11.92
CA ASP A 428 28.13 9.93 -10.62
C ASP A 428 26.75 9.97 -9.94
N ALA A 429 26.07 11.12 -9.98
CA ALA A 429 24.71 11.26 -9.48
C ALA A 429 23.71 10.41 -10.27
N CYS A 430 23.84 10.32 -11.60
CA CYS A 430 22.99 9.42 -12.37
C CYS A 430 23.24 7.95 -12.09
N GLN A 431 24.48 7.54 -11.83
CA GLN A 431 24.78 6.18 -11.42
C GLN A 431 24.17 5.87 -10.05
N ALA A 432 24.23 6.82 -9.09
CA ALA A 432 23.60 6.69 -7.79
C ALA A 432 22.06 6.57 -7.90
N LEU A 433 21.42 7.43 -8.70
CA LEU A 433 19.98 7.41 -8.92
C LEU A 433 19.52 6.14 -9.65
N THR A 434 20.29 5.66 -10.62
CA THR A 434 19.98 4.42 -11.36
C THR A 434 20.08 3.19 -10.46
N ARG A 435 21.06 3.15 -9.52
CA ARG A 435 21.14 2.09 -8.50
C ARG A 435 19.89 2.04 -7.60
N GLN A 436 19.24 3.19 -7.41
CA GLN A 436 17.97 3.31 -6.70
C GLN A 436 16.74 3.18 -7.63
N LYS A 437 16.93 2.66 -8.86
CA LYS A 437 15.90 2.48 -9.89
C LYS A 437 15.18 3.77 -10.31
N SER A 438 15.80 4.92 -10.10
CA SER A 438 15.28 6.22 -10.57
C SER A 438 15.78 6.50 -11.99
N ALA A 439 14.91 7.06 -12.83
CA ALA A 439 15.28 7.49 -14.17
C ALA A 439 16.26 8.67 -14.09
N CYS A 440 17.34 8.60 -14.87
CA CYS A 440 18.36 9.64 -14.85
C CYS A 440 19.08 9.74 -16.18
N VAL A 441 19.27 10.96 -16.67
CA VAL A 441 20.12 11.27 -17.83
C VAL A 441 20.98 12.48 -17.51
N ALA A 442 22.31 12.33 -17.59
CA ALA A 442 23.24 13.45 -17.51
C ALA A 442 23.24 14.20 -18.85
N VAL A 443 22.96 15.51 -18.81
CA VAL A 443 22.84 16.36 -19.99
C VAL A 443 23.62 17.66 -19.80
N PRO A 444 24.17 18.26 -20.87
CA PRO A 444 24.67 19.63 -20.81
C PRO A 444 23.54 20.59 -20.39
N ALA A 445 23.84 21.53 -19.50
CA ALA A 445 22.97 22.64 -19.12
C ALA A 445 23.07 23.71 -20.21
N SER A 446 22.39 23.45 -21.34
CA SER A 446 22.14 24.43 -22.40
C SER A 446 20.91 25.27 -22.08
#